data_AF-A0A4P9ZDY4-F1
#
_entry.id   AF-A0A4P9ZDY4-F1
#
_cell.length_a   1.000
_cell.length_b   1.000
_cell.length_c   1.000
_cell.angle_alpha   90.00
_cell.angle_beta   90.00
_cell.angle_gamma   90.00
#
_symmetry.space_group_name_H-M   'P 1'
#
loop_
_entity.id
_entity.type
_entity.pdbx_description
1 polymer ?
#
loop_
_entity_poly.entity_id
_entity_poly.type
_entity_poly.pdbx_seq_one_letter_code
_entity_poly.pdbx_strand_id
1 'polypeptide(L)' 'MSSNPWAKRDAWRYEGQFSRYNRFKNVFPGLGIAIGAFSVYLAYEKFVMKKHDDHHH' A
#
# COMPACT_ATOMS: atom_id res chain seq x y z
N MET A 1 -14.89 -3.43 -37.43
CA MET A 1 -15.12 -4.26 -36.23
C MET A 1 -16.47 -3.87 -35.67
N SER A 2 -17.46 -4.76 -35.72
CA SER A 2 -18.77 -4.49 -35.11
C SER A 2 -18.55 -4.23 -33.62
N SER A 3 -18.96 -3.06 -33.15
CA SER A 3 -18.96 -2.75 -31.72
C SER A 3 -19.84 -3.79 -31.03
N ASN A 4 -19.35 -4.37 -29.94
CA ASN A 4 -20.12 -5.32 -29.15
C ASN A 4 -21.45 -4.64 -28.73
N PRO A 5 -22.62 -5.09 -29.22
CA PRO A 5 -23.89 -4.43 -28.93
C PRO A 5 -24.29 -4.54 -27.46
N TRP A 6 -23.68 -5.48 -26.73
CA TRP A 6 -23.90 -5.69 -25.30
C TRP A 6 -22.89 -4.97 -24.41
N ALA A 7 -21.97 -4.17 -24.97
CA ALA A 7 -20.92 -3.50 -24.19
C ALA A 7 -21.49 -2.67 -23.02
N LYS A 8 -22.60 -1.96 -23.24
CA LYS A 8 -23.27 -1.18 -22.18
C LYS A 8 -23.87 -2.08 -21.09
N ARG A 9 -24.41 -3.23 -21.47
CA ARG A 9 -24.94 -4.24 -20.54
C ARG A 9 -23.82 -4.89 -19.73
N ASP A 10 -22.67 -5.15 -20.34
CA ASP A 10 -21.57 -5.85 -19.68
C ASP A 10 -20.63 -4.90 -18.90
N ALA A 11 -20.80 -3.58 -19.03
CA ALA A 11 -19.96 -2.55 -18.41
C ALA A 11 -19.86 -2.68 -16.88
N TRP A 12 -20.95 -3.04 -16.19
CA TRP A 12 -20.97 -3.16 -14.72
C TRP A 12 -19.91 -4.14 -14.17
N ARG A 13 -19.46 -5.12 -14.97
CA ARG A 13 -18.44 -6.11 -14.58
C ARG A 13 -17.05 -5.52 -14.40
N TYR A 14 -16.82 -4.31 -14.89
CA TYR A 14 -15.51 -3.64 -14.92
C TYR A 14 -15.55 -2.23 -14.33
N GLU A 15 -16.71 -1.79 -13.84
CA GLU A 15 -16.96 -0.48 -13.27
C GLU A 15 -17.07 -0.56 -11.74
N GLY A 16 -16.91 0.58 -11.06
CA GLY A 16 -17.09 0.68 -9.60
C GLY A 16 -16.21 -0.30 -8.80
N GLN A 17 -16.84 -1.13 -7.97
CA GLN A 17 -16.15 -2.13 -7.12
C GLN A 17 -15.32 -3.16 -7.89
N PHE A 18 -15.70 -3.45 -9.15
CA PHE A 18 -15.03 -4.44 -9.98
C PHE A 18 -14.01 -3.83 -10.95
N SER A 19 -13.77 -2.52 -10.85
CA SER A 19 -12.74 -1.83 -11.62
C SER A 19 -11.34 -2.38 -11.36
N ARG A 20 -10.46 -2.25 -12.34
CA ARG A 20 -9.06 -2.71 -12.24
C ARG A 20 -8.39 -2.16 -10.97
N TYR A 21 -8.55 -0.86 -10.72
CA TYR A 21 -7.99 -0.21 -9.54
C TYR A 21 -8.49 -0.82 -8.22
N ASN A 22 -9.80 -1.06 -8.09
CA ASN A 22 -10.37 -1.64 -6.87
C ASN A 22 -9.96 -3.10 -6.63
N ARG A 23 -9.52 -3.83 -7.68
CA ARG A 23 -8.90 -5.15 -7.51
C ARG A 23 -7.48 -5.05 -6.94
N PHE A 24 -6.73 -4.01 -7.33
CA PHE A 24 -5.34 -3.84 -6.90
C PHE A 24 -5.15 -3.15 -5.55
N LYS A 25 -6.10 -2.31 -5.11
CA LYS A 25 -5.96 -1.52 -3.87
C LYS A 25 -5.73 -2.35 -2.60
N ASN A 26 -6.12 -3.62 -2.62
CA ASN A 26 -5.99 -4.54 -1.47
C ASN A 26 -4.92 -5.62 -1.68
N VAL A 27 -4.01 -5.48 -2.67
CA VAL A 27 -2.98 -6.49 -2.94
C VAL A 27 -1.95 -6.59 -1.81
N PHE A 28 -1.71 -5.50 -1.07
CA PHE A 28 -0.77 -5.48 0.04
C PHE A 28 -1.44 -4.99 1.33
N PRO A 29 -2.30 -5.81 1.95
CA PRO A 29 -2.91 -5.45 3.21
C PRO A 29 -1.81 -5.29 4.27
N GLY A 30 -1.79 -4.16 4.98
CA GLY A 30 -0.84 -3.91 6.06
C GLY A 30 0.54 -3.41 5.65
N LEU A 31 0.83 -3.20 4.35
CA LEU A 31 2.13 -2.65 3.91
C LEU A 31 2.43 -1.30 4.57
N GLY A 32 1.42 -0.43 4.68
CA GLY A 32 1.57 0.87 5.35
C GLY A 32 1.96 0.76 6.82
N ILE A 33 1.40 -0.24 7.53
CA ILE A 33 1.73 -0.49 8.94
C ILE A 33 3.15 -1.05 9.05
N ALA A 34 3.52 -1.98 8.18
CA ALA A 34 4.87 -2.55 8.17
C ALA A 34 5.94 -1.48 7.91
N ILE A 35 5.73 -0.63 6.91
CA ILE A 35 6.62 0.50 6.61
C ILE A 35 6.70 1.44 7.82
N GLY A 36 5.55 1.80 8.42
CA GLY A 36 5.51 2.66 9.59
C GLY A 36 6.30 2.10 10.78
N ALA A 37 6.06 0.84 11.14
CA ALA A 37 6.77 0.17 12.23
C ALA A 37 8.27 0.08 11.96
N PHE A 38 8.66 -0.25 10.72
CA PHE A 38 10.06 -0.33 10.33
C PHE A 38 10.75 1.03 10.39
N SER A 39 10.10 2.10 9.92
CA SER A 39 10.64 3.46 10.03
C SER A 39 10.81 3.91 11.48
N VAL A 40 9.85 3.60 12.36
CA VAL A 40 9.96 3.88 13.79
C VAL A 40 11.14 3.13 14.42
N TYR A 41 11.31 1.84 14.07
CA TYR A 41 12.43 1.04 14.53
C TYR A 41 13.79 1.63 14.11
N LEU A 42 13.94 1.98 12.83
CA LEU A 42 15.17 2.62 12.34
C LEU A 42 15.45 3.97 12.98
N ALA A 43 14.42 4.79 13.21
CA ALA A 43 14.56 6.07 13.88
C ALA A 43 15.00 5.88 15.35
N TYR A 44 14.44 4.88 16.03
CA TYR A 44 14.83 4.52 17.38
C TYR A 44 16.30 4.10 17.46
N GLU A 45 16.75 3.18 16.60
CA GLU A 45 18.16 2.78 16.54
C GLU A 45 19.08 3.98 16.25
N LYS A 46 18.76 4.79 15.22
CA LYS A 46 19.67 5.85 14.76
C LYS A 46 19.73 7.08 15.67
N PHE A 47 18.63 7.44 16.33
CA PHE A 47 18.57 8.68 17.11
C PHE A 47 18.55 8.45 18.62
N VAL A 48 18.01 7.33 19.10
CA VAL A 48 17.89 7.05 20.53
C VAL A 48 19.05 6.18 21.00
N MET A 49 19.31 5.05 20.34
CA MET A 49 20.41 4.15 20.74
C MET A 49 21.78 4.78 20.48
N LYS A 50 21.99 5.42 19.32
CA LYS A 50 23.25 6.16 19.03
C LYS A 50 23.55 7.26 20.06
N LYS A 51 22.53 7.98 20.54
CA LYS A 51 22.71 9.00 21.60
C LYS A 51 23.10 8.38 22.93
N HIS A 52 22.64 7.16 23.21
CA HIS A 52 22.95 6.46 24.44
C HIS A 52 24.40 5.94 24.48
N ASP A 53 24.96 5.58 23.32
CA ASP A 53 26.36 5.15 23.18
C ASP A 53 27.36 6.31 23.28
N ASP A 54 26.99 7.52 22.82
CA ASP A 54 27.84 8.72 22.92
C ASP A 54 28.04 9.21 24.38
N HIS A 55 27.36 8.60 25.36
CA HIS A 55 27.53 8.84 26.80
C HIS A 55 28.44 7.82 27.52
N HIS A 56 29.05 6.88 26.79
CA HIS A 56 30.00 5.88 27.33
C HIS A 56 31.46 6.16 26.95
N HIS A 57 31.86 7.44 27.04
CA HIS A 57 33.26 7.86 27.21
C HIS A 57 33.45 8.49 28.59
#